data_AF-A0A8X6PHU3-F1
#
_entry.id   AF-A0A8X6PHU3-F1
#
_cell.length_a   1.000
_cell.length_b   1.000
_cell.length_c   1.000
_cell.angle_alpha   90.00
_cell.angle_beta   90.00
_cell.angle_gamma   90.00
#
_symmetry.space_group_name_H-M   'P 1'
#
loop_
_entity.id
_entity.type
_entity.pdbx_description
1 polymer ?
#
loop_
_entity_poly.entity_id
_entity_poly.type
_entity_poly.pdbx_seq_one_letter_code
_entity_poly.pdbx_strand_id
1 'polypeptide(L)'
;MEDLIKRRSNIRANFTKRFNVLIKALNEENLNREDIEITLCSLEIIARDLAECDDNICNALVDAKSEEYDEEYDKIVEYREKLDAARIRVKAYIGKLYPISESQI
;
A
#
# COMPACT_ATOMS: atom_id res chain seq x y z
N MET A 1 12.87 -7.04 -19.55
CA MET A 1 12.33 -7.66 -18.33
C MET A 1 13.12 -7.26 -17.09
N GLU A 2 14.45 -7.37 -17.12
CA GLU A 2 15.32 -7.06 -15.98
C GLU A 2 15.15 -5.62 -15.44
N ASP A 3 15.01 -4.62 -16.31
CA ASP A 3 14.73 -3.24 -15.90
C ASP A 3 13.38 -3.06 -15.19
N LEU A 4 12.34 -3.79 -15.64
CA LEU A 4 11.01 -3.77 -14.99
C LEU A 4 11.09 -4.40 -13.60
N ILE A 5 11.78 -5.53 -13.46
CA ILE A 5 12.00 -6.20 -12.17
C ILE A 5 12.76 -5.28 -11.22
N LYS A 6 13.81 -4.59 -11.70
CA LYS A 6 14.58 -3.64 -10.90
C LYS A 6 13.74 -2.44 -10.46
N ARG A 7 12.96 -1.84 -11.38
CA ARG A 7 12.02 -0.75 -11.07
C ARG A 7 11.02 -1.20 -10.00
N ARG A 8 10.39 -2.35 -10.20
CA ARG A 8 9.44 -2.92 -9.24
C ARG A 8 10.05 -3.12 -7.86
N SER A 9 11.24 -3.72 -7.78
CA SER A 9 11.92 -3.94 -6.50
C SER A 9 12.14 -2.65 -5.72
N ASN A 10 12.53 -1.57 -6.40
CA ASN A 10 12.66 -0.25 -5.77
C ASN A 10 11.31 0.30 -5.27
N ILE A 11 10.25 0.16 -6.06
CA ILE A 11 8.90 0.60 -5.67
C ILE A 11 8.40 -0.21 -4.46
N ARG A 12 8.54 -1.55 -4.49
CA ARG A 12 8.20 -2.45 -3.39
C ARG A 12 8.95 -2.10 -2.10
N ALA A 13 10.25 -1.80 -2.19
CA ALA A 13 11.03 -1.37 -1.03
C ALA A 13 10.52 -0.03 -0.46
N ASN A 14 10.19 0.93 -1.32
CA ASN A 14 9.64 2.21 -0.90
C ASN A 14 8.24 2.06 -0.26
N PHE A 15 7.39 1.21 -0.85
CA PHE A 15 6.08 0.86 -0.28
C PHE A 15 6.24 0.29 1.12
N THR A 16 7.07 -0.76 1.27
CA THR A 16 7.29 -1.41 2.57
C THR A 16 7.81 -0.42 3.62
N LYS A 17 8.74 0.46 3.23
CA LYS A 17 9.26 1.50 4.12
C LYS A 17 8.15 2.44 4.59
N ARG A 18 7.33 2.97 3.67
CA ARG A 18 6.23 3.89 4.01
C ARG A 18 5.12 3.22 4.80
N PHE A 19 4.78 1.99 4.45
CA PHE A 19 3.84 1.17 5.20
C PHE A 19 4.30 0.99 6.65
N ASN A 20 5.56 0.61 6.87
CA ASN A 20 6.10 0.44 8.22
C ASN A 20 6.09 1.74 9.04
N VAL A 21 6.40 2.88 8.40
CA VAL A 21 6.30 4.20 9.05
C VAL A 21 4.85 4.49 9.47
N LEU A 22 3.88 4.26 8.58
CA LEU A 22 2.46 4.47 8.87
C LEU A 22 1.98 3.57 10.02
N ILE A 23 2.28 2.27 9.95
CA ILE A 23 1.88 1.32 11.00
C ILE A 23 2.51 1.66 12.34
N LYS A 24 3.79 2.05 12.36
CA LYS A 24 4.46 2.48 13.59
C LYS A 24 3.77 3.71 14.18
N ALA A 25 3.49 4.72 13.37
CA ALA A 25 2.81 5.93 13.81
C ALA A 25 1.39 5.65 14.37
N LEU A 26 0.64 4.77 13.72
CA LEU A 26 -0.69 4.35 14.18
C LEU A 26 -0.64 3.58 15.50
N ASN A 27 0.40 2.75 15.71
CA ASN A 27 0.55 1.97 16.95
C ASN A 27 1.03 2.82 18.13
N GLU A 28 1.90 3.81 17.87
CA GLU A 28 2.43 4.69 18.91
C GLU A 28 1.53 5.89 19.19
N GLU A 29 0.43 6.06 18.43
CA GLU A 29 -0.47 7.23 18.47
C GLU A 29 0.29 8.57 18.34
N ASN A 30 1.42 8.53 17.61
CA ASN A 30 2.46 9.56 17.62
C ASN A 30 2.26 10.64 16.52
N LEU A 31 1.25 10.50 15.67
CA LEU A 31 0.99 11.45 14.58
C LEU A 31 -0.41 12.05 14.70
N ASN A 32 -0.51 13.34 14.40
CA ASN A 32 -1.79 14.01 14.22
C ASN A 32 -2.49 13.49 12.94
N ARG A 33 -3.76 13.85 12.80
CA ARG A 33 -4.60 13.41 11.67
C ARG A 33 -3.97 13.74 10.31
N GLU A 34 -3.48 14.97 10.14
CA GLU A 34 -2.95 15.45 8.87
C GLU A 34 -1.71 14.65 8.45
N ASP A 35 -0.79 14.39 9.37
CA ASP A 35 0.42 13.60 9.09
C ASP A 35 0.07 12.15 8.70
N ILE A 36 -0.94 11.55 9.33
CA ILE A 36 -1.44 10.22 8.98
C ILE A 36 -2.06 10.20 7.58
N GLU A 37 -2.91 11.18 7.27
CA GLU A 37 -3.55 11.30 5.95
C GLU A 37 -2.49 11.52 4.84
N ILE A 38 -1.51 12.40 5.07
CA ILE A 38 -0.39 12.63 4.13
C ILE A 38 0.40 11.34 3.92
N THR A 39 0.70 10.61 5.00
CA THR A 39 1.45 9.35 4.90
C THR A 39 0.67 8.28 4.14
N LEU A 40 -0.64 8.17 4.37
CA LEU A 40 -1.51 7.27 3.60
C LEU A 40 -1.56 7.66 2.12
N CYS A 41 -1.78 8.93 1.81
CA CYS A 41 -1.78 9.45 0.44
C CYS A 41 -0.46 9.13 -0.29
N SER A 42 0.68 9.32 0.38
CA SER A 42 1.99 8.94 -0.17
C SER A 42 2.09 7.44 -0.45
N LEU A 43 1.56 6.59 0.44
CA LEU A 43 1.54 5.15 0.26
C LEU A 43 0.65 4.73 -0.92
N GLU A 44 -0.51 5.38 -1.09
CA GLU A 44 -1.43 5.13 -2.21
C GLU A 44 -0.84 5.52 -3.57
N ILE A 45 -0.07 6.61 -3.62
CA ILE A 45 0.67 6.99 -4.84
C ILE A 45 1.68 5.90 -5.21
N ILE A 46 2.48 5.45 -4.25
CA ILE A 46 3.46 4.37 -4.48
C ILE A 46 2.76 3.08 -4.91
N ALA A 47 1.59 2.77 -4.34
CA ALA A 47 0.82 1.60 -4.70
C ALA A 47 0.29 1.66 -6.14
N ARG A 48 -0.06 2.86 -6.64
CA ARG A 48 -0.44 3.07 -8.04
C ARG A 48 0.73 2.81 -8.98
N ASP A 49 1.90 3.37 -8.66
CA ASP A 49 3.12 3.14 -9.44
C ASP A 49 3.52 1.65 -9.43
N LEU A 50 3.30 0.97 -8.31
CA LEU A 50 3.54 -0.45 -8.17
C LEU A 50 2.58 -1.26 -9.05
N ALA A 51 1.28 -0.96 -8.99
CA ALA A 51 0.27 -1.64 -9.80
C ALA A 51 0.54 -1.51 -11.30
N GLU A 52 0.92 -0.32 -11.78
CA GLU A 52 1.31 -0.13 -13.19
C GLU A 52 2.53 -1.01 -13.56
N CYS A 53 3.53 -1.08 -12.68
CA CYS A 53 4.72 -1.88 -12.93
C CYS A 53 4.41 -3.39 -12.89
N ASP A 54 3.55 -3.81 -11.97
CA ASP A 54 3.11 -5.19 -11.80
C ASP A 54 2.25 -5.66 -12.98
N ASP A 55 1.32 -4.83 -13.47
CA ASP A 55 0.51 -5.13 -14.66
C ASP A 55 1.39 -5.34 -15.90
N ASN A 56 2.42 -4.49 -16.09
CA ASN A 56 3.38 -4.65 -17.18
C ASN A 56 4.19 -5.96 -17.09
N ILE A 57 4.54 -6.38 -15.87
CA ILE A 57 5.26 -7.63 -15.62
C ILE A 57 4.35 -8.84 -15.87
N CYS A 58 3.13 -8.82 -15.35
CA CYS A 58 2.14 -9.87 -15.58
C CYS A 58 1.83 -10.04 -17.07
N ASN A 59 1.64 -8.95 -17.82
CA ASN A 59 1.42 -9.02 -19.26
C ASN A 59 2.61 -9.69 -19.98
N ALA A 60 3.84 -9.30 -19.63
CA ALA A 60 5.04 -9.92 -20.20
C ALA A 60 5.15 -11.42 -19.88
N LEU A 61 4.77 -11.84 -18.66
CA LEU A 61 4.79 -13.25 -18.24
C LEU A 61 3.70 -14.06 -18.97
N VAL A 62 2.51 -13.49 -19.17
CA VAL A 62 1.43 -14.11 -19.95
C VAL A 62 1.86 -14.30 -21.40
N ASP A 63 2.43 -13.27 -22.03
CA ASP A 63 2.92 -13.34 -23.40
C ASP A 63 4.03 -14.39 -23.56
N ALA A 64 4.89 -14.51 -22.55
CA ALA A 64 5.95 -15.52 -22.49
C ALA A 64 5.47 -16.92 -22.10
N LYS A 65 4.19 -17.09 -21.71
CA LYS A 65 3.64 -18.31 -21.10
C LYS A 65 4.51 -18.84 -19.95
N SER A 66 4.99 -17.93 -19.11
CA SER A 66 5.86 -18.25 -17.98
C SER A 66 5.07 -18.92 -16.86
N GLU A 67 5.64 -19.97 -16.27
CA GLU A 67 5.11 -20.62 -15.06
C GLU A 67 5.22 -19.71 -13.81
N GLU A 68 6.03 -18.65 -13.88
CA GLU A 68 6.21 -17.68 -12.78
C GLU A 68 5.00 -16.72 -12.62
N TYR A 69 4.02 -16.75 -13.53
CA TYR A 69 2.88 -15.83 -13.50
C TYR A 69 2.11 -15.91 -12.17
N ASP A 70 1.77 -17.12 -11.73
CA ASP A 70 0.96 -17.31 -10.51
C ASP A 70 1.70 -16.82 -9.27
N GLU A 71 3.00 -17.13 -9.15
CA GLU A 71 3.84 -16.65 -8.03
C GLU A 71 3.98 -15.12 -8.00
N GLU A 72 4.02 -14.49 -9.17
CA GLU A 72 4.08 -13.03 -9.27
C GLU A 72 2.72 -12.40 -8.98
N TYR A 73 1.63 -13.03 -9.39
CA TYR A 73 0.28 -12.60 -9.07
C TYR A 73 0.00 -12.63 -7.56
N ASP A 74 0.42 -13.69 -6.86
CA ASP A 74 0.27 -13.80 -5.40
C ASP A 74 0.98 -12.65 -4.66
N LYS A 75 2.19 -12.29 -5.11
CA LYS A 75 2.90 -11.13 -4.55
C LYS A 75 2.14 -9.83 -4.78
N ILE A 76 1.51 -9.65 -5.93
CA ILE A 76 0.68 -8.47 -6.23
C ILE A 76 -0.50 -8.38 -5.25
N VAL A 77 -1.18 -9.50 -5.03
CA VAL A 77 -2.29 -9.61 -4.08
C VAL A 77 -1.83 -9.21 -2.67
N GLU A 78 -0.68 -9.72 -2.20
CA GLU A 78 -0.13 -9.39 -0.88
C GLU A 78 0.05 -7.88 -0.68
N TYR A 79 0.58 -7.16 -1.68
CA TYR A 79 0.77 -5.71 -1.59
C TYR A 79 -0.55 -4.94 -1.61
N ARG A 80 -1.56 -5.42 -2.36
CA ARG A 80 -2.92 -4.84 -2.35
C ARG A 80 -3.58 -5.01 -0.98
N GLU A 81 -3.50 -6.20 -0.40
CA GLU A 81 -4.04 -6.48 0.94
C GLU A 81 -3.39 -5.62 2.02
N LYS A 82 -2.07 -5.40 1.94
CA LYS A 82 -1.37 -4.47 2.85
C LYS A 82 -1.90 -3.05 2.74
N LEU A 83 -2.15 -2.55 1.52
CA LEU A 83 -2.71 -1.21 1.34
C LEU A 83 -4.12 -1.12 1.94
N ASP A 84 -4.97 -2.10 1.70
CA ASP A 84 -6.33 -2.11 2.22
C ASP A 84 -6.35 -2.20 3.76
N ALA A 85 -5.47 -3.01 4.34
CA ALA A 85 -5.26 -3.05 5.79
C ALA A 85 -4.82 -1.69 6.34
N ALA A 86 -3.93 -0.98 5.65
CA ALA A 86 -3.51 0.37 6.04
C ALA A 86 -4.69 1.37 6.01
N ARG A 87 -5.50 1.36 4.94
CA ARG A 87 -6.70 2.22 4.81
C ARG A 87 -7.69 1.99 5.95
N ILE A 88 -7.98 0.73 6.26
CA ILE A 88 -8.89 0.36 7.34
C ILE A 88 -8.37 0.88 8.68
N ARG A 89 -7.09 0.70 8.97
CA ARG A 89 -6.48 1.16 10.21
C ARG A 89 -6.46 2.68 10.34
N VAL A 90 -6.13 3.39 9.27
CA VAL A 90 -6.19 4.86 9.24
C VAL A 90 -7.61 5.36 9.49
N LYS A 91 -8.60 4.79 8.81
CA LYS A 91 -10.01 5.15 9.03
C LYS A 91 -10.43 4.93 10.49
N ALA A 92 -10.04 3.79 11.07
CA ALA A 92 -10.32 3.50 12.48
C ALA A 92 -9.62 4.48 13.43
N TYR A 93 -8.36 4.82 13.17
CA TYR A 93 -7.60 5.78 13.98
C TYR A 93 -8.20 7.19 13.92
N ILE A 94 -8.52 7.69 12.73
CA ILE A 94 -9.17 9.01 12.56
C ILE A 94 -10.55 9.01 13.27
N GLY A 95 -11.31 7.93 13.16
CA GLY A 95 -12.58 7.79 13.87
C GLY A 95 -12.45 7.81 15.39
N LYS A 96 -11.33 7.35 15.95
CA LYS A 96 -11.03 7.47 17.39
C LYS A 96 -10.65 8.89 17.80
N LEU A 97 -9.91 9.61 16.96
CA LEU A 97 -9.51 10.99 17.25
C LEU A 97 -10.70 11.96 17.23
N TYR A 98 -11.71 11.68 16.39
CA TYR A 98 -12.90 12.51 16.24
C TYR A 98 -14.16 11.65 16.35
N PRO A 99 -14.49 11.14 17.54
CA PRO A 99 -15.76 10.45 17.74
C PRO A 99 -16.87 11.46 17.46
N ILE A 100 -17.80 11.09 16.57
CA ILE A 100 -19.02 11.87 16.37
C ILE A 100 -19.75 11.83 17.72
N SER A 101 -19.75 12.93 18.45
CA SER A 101 -20.47 13.01 19.72
C SER A 101 -21.96 12.90 19.42
N GLU A 102 -22.61 11.84 19.87
CA GLU A 102 -24.07 11.69 19.92
C GLU A 102 -24.68 12.69 20.94
N SER A 103 -24.45 13.98 20.75
CA SER A 103 -24.94 15.05 21.63
C SER A 103 -25.94 15.98 20.92
N GLN A 104 -26.57 15.50 19.86
CA GLN A 104 -27.62 16.21 19.14
C GLN A 104 -28.73 15.25 18.69
N ILE A 105 -29.41 14.61 19.65
CA ILE A 105 -30.78 14.11 19.48
C ILE A 105 -31.58 14.51 20.71
#